data_AF-A0A1V4UBW5-F1
#
_entry.id   AF-A0A1V4UBW5-F1
#
_cell.length_a   1.000
_cell.length_b   1.000
_cell.length_c   1.000
_cell.angle_alpha   90.00
_cell.angle_beta   90.00
_cell.angle_gamma   90.00
#
_symmetry.space_group_name_H-M   'P 1'
#
loop_
_entity.id
_entity.type
_entity.pdbx_description
1 polymer ?
#
loop_
_entity_poly.entity_id
_entity_poly.type
_entity_poly.pdbx_seq_one_letter_code
_entity_poly.pdbx_strand_id
1 'polypeptide(L)'
;MSKIRTFFIIGIVFLLFTGVLAILGVVTGNSSLVALSELFVIISMVFMLWGYVVTLESINEHVSENVELMKVLINTIEKGK
;
A
#
# COMPACT_ATOMS: atom_id res chain seq x y z
N MET A 1 4.79 -14.03 -3.20
CA MET A 1 4.28 -12.70 -3.63
C MET A 1 4.98 -11.63 -2.81
N SER A 2 5.37 -10.50 -3.41
CA SER A 2 5.93 -9.37 -2.64
C SER A 2 4.94 -8.92 -1.57
N LYS A 3 5.42 -8.68 -0.33
CA LYS A 3 4.61 -8.23 0.82
C LYS A 3 3.73 -7.03 0.47
N ILE A 4 4.23 -6.15 -0.40
CA ILE A 4 3.54 -4.96 -0.92
C ILE A 4 2.25 -5.33 -1.65
N ARG A 5 2.29 -6.35 -2.53
CA ARG A 5 1.10 -6.79 -3.28
C ARG A 5 0.02 -7.33 -2.34
N THR A 6 0.40 -7.99 -1.26
CA THR A 6 -0.54 -8.56 -0.30
C THR A 6 -1.30 -7.47 0.46
N PHE A 7 -0.62 -6.45 1.00
CA PHE A 7 -1.29 -5.35 1.71
C PHE A 7 -2.22 -4.56 0.78
N PHE A 8 -1.80 -4.32 -0.46
CA PHE A 8 -2.62 -3.60 -1.44
C PHE A 8 -3.88 -4.38 -1.82
N ILE A 9 -3.75 -5.70 -2.04
CA ILE A 9 -4.89 -6.58 -2.34
C ILE A 9 -5.87 -6.62 -1.16
N ILE A 10 -5.37 -6.75 0.07
CA ILE A 10 -6.21 -6.71 1.27
C ILE A 10 -6.98 -5.38 1.35
N GLY A 11 -6.30 -4.25 1.14
CA GLY A 11 -6.93 -2.93 1.12
C GLY A 11 -8.06 -2.82 0.11
N ILE A 12 -7.86 -3.31 -1.12
CA ILE A 12 -8.88 -3.33 -2.19
C ILE A 12 -10.08 -4.21 -1.80
N VAL A 13 -9.84 -5.40 -1.25
CA VAL A 13 -10.92 -6.31 -0.82
C VAL A 13 -11.80 -5.64 0.23
N PHE A 14 -11.18 -4.98 1.23
CA PHE A 14 -11.92 -4.21 2.22
C PHE A 14 -12.72 -3.08 1.60
N LEU A 15 -12.15 -2.35 0.62
CA LEU A 15 -12.81 -1.24 -0.07
C LEU A 15 -14.06 -1.71 -0.84
N LEU A 16 -13.97 -2.86 -1.51
CA LEU A 16 -15.11 -3.49 -2.18
C LEU A 16 -16.21 -3.89 -1.18
N PHE A 17 -15.83 -4.50 -0.05
CA PHE A 17 -16.77 -4.83 1.03
C PHE A 17 -17.48 -3.59 1.57
N THR A 18 -16.75 -2.50 1.77
CA THR A 18 -17.32 -1.22 2.20
C THR A 18 -18.37 -0.71 1.23
N GLY A 19 -18.07 -0.75 -0.08
CA GLY A 19 -19.04 -0.36 -1.12
C GLY A 19 -20.32 -1.18 -1.07
N VAL A 20 -20.21 -2.50 -0.91
CA VAL A 20 -21.37 -3.40 -0.79
C VAL A 20 -22.20 -3.08 0.46
N LEU A 21 -21.56 -2.89 1.61
CA LEU A 21 -22.24 -2.56 2.87
C LEU A 21 -22.94 -1.19 2.81
N ALA A 22 -22.29 -0.19 2.20
CA ALA A 22 -22.87 1.13 2.02
C ALA A 22 -24.11 1.08 1.11
N ILE A 23 -24.03 0.39 -0.03
CA ILE A 23 -25.18 0.22 -0.94
C ILE A 23 -26.32 -0.50 -0.23
N LEU A 24 -26.04 -1.61 0.46
CA LEU A 24 -27.05 -2.35 1.22
C LEU A 24 -27.67 -1.50 2.33
N GLY A 25 -26.87 -0.73 3.07
CA GLY A 25 -27.36 0.17 4.10
C GLY A 25 -28.31 1.23 3.56
N VAL A 26 -27.97 1.85 2.42
CA VAL A 26 -28.83 2.84 1.76
C VAL A 26 -30.11 2.21 1.22
N VAL A 27 -30.02 1.07 0.52
CA VAL A 27 -31.18 0.39 -0.08
C VAL A 27 -32.16 -0.11 0.99
N THR A 28 -31.65 -0.59 2.12
CA THR A 28 -32.48 -1.11 3.22
C THR A 28 -32.90 -0.05 4.23
N GLY A 29 -32.41 1.20 4.10
CA GLY A 29 -32.65 2.25 5.09
C GLY A 29 -32.04 1.96 6.47
N ASN A 30 -31.03 1.07 6.54
CA ASN A 30 -30.43 0.61 7.77
C ASN A 30 -29.20 1.46 8.12
N SER A 31 -29.37 2.40 9.03
CA SER A 31 -28.31 3.31 9.49
C SER A 31 -27.12 2.58 10.14
N SER A 32 -27.34 1.43 10.77
CA SER A 32 -26.26 0.62 11.34
C SER A 32 -25.34 0.04 10.27
N LEU A 33 -25.88 -0.36 9.12
CA LEU A 33 -25.07 -0.84 7.98
C LEU A 33 -24.26 0.29 7.35
N VAL A 34 -24.83 1.50 7.27
CA VAL A 34 -24.11 2.69 6.79
C VAL A 34 -22.97 3.06 7.74
N ALA A 35 -23.23 3.12 9.05
CA ALA A 35 -22.19 3.40 10.05
C ALA A 35 -21.09 2.31 10.07
N LEU A 36 -21.47 1.05 9.89
CA LEU A 36 -20.51 -0.04 9.75
C LEU A 36 -19.63 0.15 8.51
N SER A 37 -20.21 0.57 7.38
CA SER A 37 -19.46 0.85 6.16
C SER A 37 -18.43 1.97 6.35
N GLU A 38 -18.75 3.04 7.08
CA GLU A 38 -17.82 4.12 7.42
C GLU A 38 -16.63 3.60 8.24
N LEU A 39 -16.88 2.73 9.21
CA LEU A 39 -15.82 2.10 9.99
C LEU A 39 -14.89 1.22 9.11
N PHE A 40 -15.46 0.49 8.15
CA PHE A 40 -14.68 -0.27 7.18
C PHE A 40 -13.89 0.62 6.20
N VAL A 41 -14.38 1.83 5.86
CA VAL A 41 -13.58 2.83 5.10
C VAL A 41 -12.32 3.17 5.88
N ILE A 42 -12.45 3.51 7.17
CA ILE A 42 -11.32 3.90 8.02
C ILE A 42 -10.29 2.77 8.09
N ILE A 43 -10.74 1.54 8.31
CA ILE A 43 -9.87 0.35 8.33
C ILE A 43 -9.14 0.20 7.00
N SER A 44 -9.84 0.34 5.86
CA SER A 44 -9.22 0.26 4.53
C SER A 44 -8.14 1.34 4.33
N MET A 45 -8.39 2.57 4.78
CA MET A 45 -7.39 3.66 4.71
C MET A 45 -6.13 3.33 5.53
N VAL A 46 -6.27 2.77 6.73
CA VAL A 46 -5.14 2.35 7.57
C VAL A 46 -4.30 1.28 6.87
N PHE A 47 -4.94 0.26 6.29
CA PHE A 47 -4.24 -0.79 5.56
C PHE A 47 -3.54 -0.28 4.31
N MET A 48 -4.14 0.65 3.57
CA MET A 48 -3.52 1.28 2.40
C MET A 48 -2.31 2.14 2.78
N LEU A 49 -2.41 2.94 3.84
CA LEU A 49 -1.29 3.73 4.37
C LEU A 49 -0.13 2.82 4.81
N TRP A 50 -0.44 1.72 5.47
CA TRP A 50 0.58 0.73 5.85
C TRP A 50 1.26 0.11 4.61
N GLY A 51 0.49 -0.27 3.61
CA GLY A 51 1.03 -0.76 2.33
C GLY A 51 1.95 0.25 1.66
N TYR A 52 1.63 1.55 1.76
CA TYR A 52 2.47 2.63 1.25
C TYR A 52 3.81 2.74 2.02
N VAL A 53 3.80 2.67 3.35
CA VAL A 53 5.02 2.67 4.18
C VAL A 53 5.96 1.53 3.80
N VAL A 54 5.43 0.31 3.68
CA VAL A 54 6.22 -0.87 3.25
C VAL A 54 6.79 -0.69 1.85
N THR A 55 6.05 -0.01 0.95
CA THR A 55 6.54 0.30 -0.40
C THR A 55 7.70 1.29 -0.37
N LEU A 56 7.61 2.34 0.45
CA LEU A 56 8.69 3.31 0.63
C LEU A 56 9.96 2.67 1.20
N GLU A 57 9.81 1.75 2.17
CA GLU A 57 10.94 1.01 2.75
C GLU A 57 11.66 0.17 1.69
N SER A 58 10.91 -0.54 0.85
CA SER A 58 11.46 -1.34 -0.26
C SER A 58 12.14 -0.47 -1.34
N ILE A 59 11.59 0.71 -1.64
CA ILE A 59 12.22 1.65 -2.57
C ILE A 59 13.54 2.16 -1.99
N ASN A 60 13.58 2.47 -0.69
CA ASN A 60 14.79 2.95 -0.04
C ASN A 60 15.93 1.91 -0.12
N GLU A 61 15.61 0.63 0.09
CA GLU A 61 16.56 -0.47 -0.03
C GLU A 61 17.14 -0.60 -1.44
N HIS A 62 16.28 -0.60 -2.47
CA HIS A 62 16.73 -0.67 -3.87
C HIS A 62 17.49 0.58 -4.34
N VAL A 63 17.14 1.77 -3.83
CA VAL A 63 17.88 3.00 -4.14
C VAL A 63 19.27 2.94 -3.50
N SER A 64 19.40 2.43 -2.27
CA SER A 64 20.70 2.25 -1.62
C SER A 64 21.63 1.33 -2.41
N GLU A 65 21.13 0.17 -2.85
CA GLU A 65 21.91 -0.77 -3.69
C GLU A 65 22.34 -0.13 -5.01
N ASN A 66 21.43 0.59 -5.68
CA ASN A 66 21.75 1.27 -6.94
C ASN A 66 22.79 2.38 -6.77
N VAL A 67 22.74 3.13 -5.66
CA VAL A 67 23.75 4.15 -5.32
C VAL A 67 25.11 3.50 -5.05
N GLU A 68 25.13 2.35 -4.38
CA GLU A 68 26.36 1.62 -4.10
C GLU A 68 27.01 1.07 -5.37
N LEU A 69 26.22 0.49 -6.28
CA LEU A 69 26.68 0.08 -7.61
C LEU A 69 27.24 1.26 -8.42
N MET A 70 26.60 2.43 -8.33
CA MET A 70 27.07 3.64 -9.01
C MET A 70 28.40 4.13 -8.44
N LYS A 71 28.61 4.05 -7.12
CA LYS A 71 29.91 4.35 -6.48
C LYS A 71 31.00 3.39 -6.93
N VAL A 72 30.70 2.10 -7.05
CA VAL A 72 31.65 1.09 -7.54
C VAL A 72 32.02 1.35 -8.99
N LEU A 73 31.06 1.70 -9.84
CA LEU A 73 31.30 2.08 -11.24
C LEU A 73 32.19 3.32 -11.36
N ILE A 74 31.90 4.38 -10.59
CA ILE A 74 32.72 5.60 -10.57
C ILE A 74 34.16 5.28 -10.13
N ASN A 75 34.33 4.53 -9.05
CA ASN A 75 35.66 4.13 -8.56
C ASN A 75 36.43 3.27 -9.57
N THR A 76 35.74 2.43 -10.34
CA THR A 76 36.37 1.60 -11.39
C THR A 76 36.81 2.45 -12.57
N ILE A 77 36.03 3.48 -12.94
CA ILE A 77 36.39 4.45 -13.98
C ILE A 77 37.57 5.32 -13.53
N GLU A 78 37.60 5.77 -12.27
CA GLU A 78 38.70 6.58 -11.74
C GLU A 78 40.01 5.80 -11.59
N LYS A 79 39.95 4.51 -11.23
CA LYS A 79 41.14 3.63 -11.16
C LYS A 79 41.61 3.12 -12.52
N GLY A 80 40.78 3.25 -13.56
CA GLY A 80 41.13 2.90 -14.94
C GLY A 80 41.83 4.03 -15.71
N LYS A 81 42.01 5.20 -15.08
CA LYS A 81 42.86 6.31 -15.52
C LYS A 81 44.18 6.28 -14.77
#